data_AF-A0A9D6FEB8-F1
#
_entry.id   AF-A0A9D6FEB8-F1
#
_cell.length_a   1.000
_cell.length_b   1.000
_cell.length_c   1.000
_cell.angle_alpha   90.00
_cell.angle_beta   90.00
_cell.angle_gamma   90.00
#
_symmetry.space_group_name_H-M   'P 1'
#
loop_
_entity.id
_entity.type
_entity.pdbx_description
1 polymer ?
#
loop_
_entity_poly.entity_id
_entity_poly.type
_entity_poly.pdbx_seq_one_letter_code
_entity_poly.pdbx_strand_id
1 'polypeptide(L)'
;MAWEPWIDVANDSSTDGMVRELYDRTRDRKTGQVSDLIRLNSATPSVAGLLHDLNIAIHRAARGLTVREQEIAALVVASFNGCVH
;
A
#
# COMPACT_ATOMS: atom_id res chain seq x y z
N MET A 1 12.35 -6.66 -15.53
CA MET A 1 11.31 -5.99 -16.35
C MET A 1 10.84 -4.79 -15.55
N ALA A 2 10.83 -3.59 -16.10
CA ALA A 2 10.23 -2.44 -15.42
C ALA A 2 8.71 -2.61 -15.52
N TRP A 3 8.02 -2.64 -14.38
CA TRP A 3 6.57 -2.72 -14.34
C TRP A 3 6.00 -1.34 -14.67
N GLU A 4 5.18 -1.27 -15.71
CA GLU A 4 4.43 -0.07 -16.08
C GLU A 4 3.00 -0.20 -15.55
N PRO A 5 2.54 0.73 -14.68
CA PRO A 5 1.15 0.77 -14.26
C PRO A 5 0.23 0.93 -15.48
N TRP A 6 -0.86 0.16 -15.52
CA TRP A 6 -1.91 0.30 -16.54
C TRP A 6 -2.89 1.45 -16.21
N ILE A 7 -2.71 2.11 -15.06
CA ILE A 7 -3.46 3.27 -14.60
C ILE A 7 -2.53 4.43 -14.29
N ASP A 8 -3.07 5.65 -14.37
CA ASP A 8 -2.34 6.86 -13.98
C ASP A 8 -2.00 6.83 -12.49
N VAL A 9 -0.70 7.01 -12.20
CA VAL A 9 -0.15 7.10 -10.85
C VAL A 9 0.35 8.52 -10.65
N ALA A 10 -0.14 9.18 -9.60
CA ALA A 10 0.32 10.51 -9.24
C ALA A 10 1.79 10.47 -8.82
N ASN A 11 2.56 11.44 -9.32
CA ASN A 11 3.98 11.57 -8.99
C ASN A 11 4.16 11.89 -7.50
N ASP A 12 5.24 11.37 -6.89
CA ASP A 12 5.62 11.70 -5.51
C ASP A 12 5.87 13.21 -5.31
N SER A 13 6.27 13.91 -6.38
CA SER A 13 6.41 15.36 -6.42
C SER A 13 5.15 16.13 -6.83
N SER A 14 3.97 15.48 -6.78
CA SER A 14 2.70 16.13 -7.14
C SER A 14 2.48 17.43 -6.36
N THR A 15 1.96 18.44 -7.05
CA THR A 15 1.55 19.71 -6.42
C THR A 15 0.14 19.64 -5.83
N ASP A 16 -0.59 18.55 -6.06
CA ASP A 16 -1.88 18.29 -5.43
C ASP A 16 -1.72 18.06 -3.93
N GLY A 17 -2.34 18.92 -3.12
CA GLY A 17 -2.27 18.86 -1.67
C GLY A 17 -2.75 17.53 -1.07
N MET A 18 -3.78 16.92 -1.64
CA MET A 18 -4.33 15.65 -1.13
C MET A 18 -3.40 14.47 -1.43
N VAL A 19 -2.78 14.47 -2.61
CA VAL A 19 -1.79 13.44 -2.97
C VAL A 19 -0.56 13.53 -2.07
N ARG A 20 -0.05 14.74 -1.83
CA ARG A 20 1.09 14.93 -0.93
C ARG A 20 0.78 14.46 0.49
N GLU A 21 -0.37 14.86 1.02
CA GLU A 21 -0.78 14.44 2.36
C GLU A 21 -0.91 12.92 2.46
N LEU A 22 -1.49 12.28 1.44
CA LEU A 22 -1.56 10.82 1.34
C LEU A 22 -0.17 10.20 1.37
N TYR A 23 0.76 10.67 0.54
CA TYR A 23 2.10 10.09 0.48
C TYR A 23 2.88 10.33 1.76
N ASP A 24 2.80 11.52 2.35
CA ASP A 24 3.46 11.84 3.62
C ASP A 24 2.95 10.96 4.78
N ARG A 25 1.63 10.73 4.87
CA ARG A 25 1.06 9.92 5.96
C ARG A 25 1.31 8.42 5.80
N THR A 26 1.41 7.92 4.56
CA THR A 26 1.52 6.48 4.27
C THR A 26 2.95 6.02 4.03
N ARG A 27 3.91 6.94 3.93
CA ARG A 27 5.33 6.63 3.75
C ARG A 27 5.85 5.79 4.90
N ASP A 28 6.46 4.65 4.55
CA ASP A 28 7.14 3.83 5.53
C ASP A 28 8.35 4.60 6.09
N ARG A 29 8.42 4.73 7.41
CA ARG A 29 9.46 5.54 8.07
C ARG A 29 10.86 4.90 8.00
N LYS A 30 10.95 3.60 7.78
CA LYS A 30 12.22 2.86 7.71
C LYS A 30 12.79 2.90 6.30
N THR A 31 11.95 2.73 5.29
CA THR A 31 12.39 2.68 3.88
C THR A 31 12.28 4.01 3.17
N GLY A 32 11.46 4.94 3.69
CA GLY A 32 11.14 6.20 3.03
C GLY A 32 10.25 6.04 1.79
N GLN A 33 9.72 4.84 1.56
CA GLN A 33 8.92 4.52 0.37
C GLN A 33 7.44 4.48 0.68
N VAL A 34 6.63 4.89 -0.29
CA VAL A 34 5.18 4.68 -0.30
C VAL A 34 4.92 3.34 -0.99
N SER A 35 4.02 2.52 -0.43
CA SER A 35 3.73 1.21 -1.02
C SER A 35 3.03 1.33 -2.37
N ASP A 36 3.24 0.35 -3.24
CA ASP A 36 2.65 0.36 -4.59
C ASP A 36 1.12 0.32 -4.55
N LEU A 37 0.50 -0.28 -3.52
CA LEU A 37 -0.94 -0.21 -3.29
C LEU A 37 -1.43 1.25 -3.22
N ILE A 38 -0.71 2.10 -2.50
CA ILE A 38 -1.08 3.51 -2.34
C ILE A 38 -0.77 4.30 -3.60
N ARG A 39 0.38 4.05 -4.23
CA ARG A 39 0.77 4.69 -5.50
C ARG A 39 -0.25 4.39 -6.59
N LEU A 40 -0.66 3.14 -6.75
CA LEU A 40 -1.69 2.72 -7.73
C LEU A 40 -3.04 3.42 -7.51
N ASN A 41 -3.44 3.64 -6.26
CA ASN A 41 -4.72 4.27 -5.95
C ASN A 41 -4.62 5.80 -5.78
N SER A 42 -3.45 6.39 -6.07
CA SER A 42 -3.17 7.81 -5.81
C SER A 42 -4.01 8.79 -6.63
N ALA A 43 -4.55 8.36 -7.77
CA ALA A 43 -5.52 9.14 -8.55
C ALA A 43 -6.84 9.38 -7.77
N THR A 44 -7.10 8.63 -6.69
CA THR A 44 -8.23 8.84 -5.77
C THR A 44 -7.74 8.85 -4.32
N PRO A 45 -7.13 9.95 -3.84
CA PRO A 45 -6.39 9.96 -2.58
C PRO A 45 -7.21 9.58 -1.34
N SER A 46 -8.50 9.91 -1.32
CA SER A 46 -9.42 9.55 -0.24
C SER A 46 -9.59 8.03 -0.12
N VAL A 47 -9.74 7.32 -1.24
CA VAL A 47 -9.85 5.86 -1.27
C VAL A 47 -8.53 5.22 -0.89
N ALA A 48 -7.40 5.72 -1.41
CA ALA A 48 -6.08 5.21 -1.05
C ALA A 48 -5.81 5.33 0.46
N GLY A 49 -6.19 6.45 1.08
CA GLY A 49 -6.09 6.62 2.53
C GLY A 49 -6.90 5.60 3.32
N LEU A 50 -8.14 5.31 2.89
CA LEU A 50 -8.98 4.29 3.51
C LEU A 50 -8.40 2.87 3.36
N LEU A 51 -7.81 2.55 2.21
CA LEU A 51 -7.14 1.27 1.99
C LEU A 51 -5.93 1.09 2.91
N HIS A 52 -5.14 2.16 3.10
CA HIS A 52 -4.04 2.17 4.06
C HIS A 52 -4.52 1.89 5.49
N ASP A 53 -5.55 2.62 5.93
CA ASP A 53 -6.08 2.51 7.29
C ASP A 53 -6.67 1.12 7.55
N LEU A 54 -7.39 0.57 6.57
CA LEU A 54 -7.91 -0.79 6.63
C LEU A 54 -6.79 -1.83 6.76
N ASN A 55 -5.75 -1.73 5.93
CA ASN A 55 -4.61 -2.64 5.98
C ASN A 55 -3.93 -2.62 7.36
N ILE A 56 -3.68 -1.43 7.90
CA ILE A 56 -3.12 -1.27 9.25
C ILE A 56 -4.05 -1.85 10.31
N ALA A 57 -5.35 -1.57 10.23
CA ALA A 57 -6.33 -2.04 11.20
C ALA A 57 -6.38 -3.58 11.25
N ILE A 58 -6.38 -4.25 10.10
CA ILE A 58 -6.38 -5.71 10.01
C ILE A 58 -5.15 -6.31 10.71
N HIS A 59 -3.95 -5.85 10.38
CA HIS A 59 -2.71 -6.40 10.95
C HIS A 59 -2.57 -6.11 12.45
N ARG A 60 -3.03 -4.94 12.91
CA ARG A 60 -3.03 -4.59 14.34
C ARG A 60 -4.08 -5.35 15.15
N ALA A 61 -5.24 -5.63 14.55
CA ALA A 61 -6.32 -6.33 15.22
C ALA A 61 -6.12 -7.86 15.22
N ALA A 62 -5.27 -8.39 14.34
CA ALA A 62 -4.95 -9.81 14.29
C ALA A 62 -4.38 -10.29 15.63
N ARG A 63 -5.01 -11.32 16.20
CA ARG A 63 -4.58 -11.97 17.46
C ARG A 63 -4.22 -13.42 17.17
N GLY A 64 -3.27 -13.95 17.94
CA GLY A 64 -2.84 -15.35 17.81
C GLY A 64 -1.87 -15.62 16.66
N LEU A 65 -1.44 -14.57 15.94
CA LEU A 65 -0.41 -14.63 14.90
C LEU A 65 0.64 -13.54 15.16
N THR A 66 1.91 -13.93 15.08
CA THR A 66 3.04 -13.02 14.99
C THR A 66 3.02 -12.27 13.66
N VAL A 67 3.73 -11.14 13.57
CA VAL A 67 3.88 -10.38 12.31
C VAL A 67 4.40 -11.28 11.19
N ARG A 68 5.40 -12.11 11.48
CA ARG A 68 5.98 -13.05 10.50
C ARG A 68 4.94 -14.06 9.98
N GLU A 69 4.07 -14.57 10.85
CA GLU A 69 3.01 -15.50 10.42
C GLU A 69 1.95 -14.80 9.57
N GLN A 70 1.62 -13.54 9.88
CA GLN A 70 0.72 -12.73 9.04
C GLN A 70 1.33 -12.50 7.65
N GLU A 71 2.62 -12.20 7.55
CA GLU A 71 3.33 -12.04 6.28
C GLU A 71 3.37 -13.35 5.47
N ILE A 72 3.58 -14.50 6.14
CA ILE A 72 3.52 -15.82 5.48
C ILE A 72 2.11 -16.07 4.94
N ALA A 73 1.06 -15.79 5.72
CA ALA A 73 -0.32 -15.96 5.26
C ALA A 73 -0.62 -15.06 4.05
N ALA A 74 -0.19 -13.80 4.08
CA ALA A 74 -0.33 -12.87 2.96
C ALA A 74 0.38 -13.39 1.69
N LEU A 75 1.62 -13.87 1.83
CA LEU A 75 2.40 -14.43 0.72
C LEU A 75 1.72 -15.67 0.11
N VAL A 76 1.22 -16.58 0.94
CA VAL A 76 0.54 -17.80 0.50
C VAL A 76 -0.72 -17.43 -0.28
N VAL A 77 -1.57 -16.55 0.25
CA VAL A 77 -2.79 -16.11 -0.43
C VAL A 77 -2.47 -15.40 -1.75
N ALA A 78 -1.48 -14.50 -1.77
CA ALA A 78 -1.04 -13.82 -3.00
C ALA A 78 -0.56 -14.82 -4.06
N SER A 79 0.24 -15.81 -3.65
CA SER A 79 0.76 -16.85 -4.54
C SER A 79 -0.36 -17.69 -5.17
N PHE A 80 -1.35 -18.11 -4.36
CA PHE A 80 -2.50 -18.87 -4.87
C PHE A 80 -3.38 -18.04 -5.80
N ASN A 81 -3.48 -16.74 -5.59
CA ASN A 81 -4.25 -15.83 -6.44
C ASN A 81 -3.46 -15.37 -7.69
N GLY A 82 -2.20 -15.79 -7.85
CA GLY A 82 -1.34 -15.30 -8.94
C GLY A 82 -1.00 -13.82 -8.84
N CYS A 83 -1.04 -13.24 -7.63
CA CYS A 83 -0.60 -11.87 -7.37
C CYS A 83 0.93 -11.86 -7.30
N VAL A 84 1.56 -11.63 -8.44
CA VAL A 84 3.02 -11.75 -8.63
C VAL A 84 3.80 -10.46 -8.34
N HIS A 85 3.09 -9.39 -7.99
CA HIS A 85 3.64 -8.05 -7.76
C HIS A 85 3.02 -7.45 -6.51
#